data_AF-A0A2C5XEQ1-F1
#
_entry.id   AF-A0A2C5XEQ1-F1
#
_cell.length_a   1.000
_cell.length_b   1.000
_cell.length_c   1.000
_cell.angle_alpha   90.00
_cell.angle_beta   90.00
_cell.angle_gamma   90.00
#
_symmetry.space_group_name_H-M   'P 1'
#
loop_
_entity.id
_entity.type
_entity.pdbx_description
1 polymer ?
#
loop_
_entity_poly.entity_id
_entity_poly.type
_entity_poly.pdbx_seq_one_letter_code
_entity_poly.pdbx_strand_id
1 'polypeptide(L)'
;MIVIAITTLIRVALGSIVESCICQGAWIWVSKSHQRRTNNIARLEDFKLFDEASRGFLSSVALLWRLKGMHASCIGAMIILVTHGLETLSQQMFVYVQAPTIYYNQAARPAPAPFRSDYWDNVVERGIQDSYSLALSTKSAVYSGILAAQVRYPEPQCDTANCTWPTVPTLAICGQCITTQVKVNCSSQANSYVQGRAYLSAFEILTIIQREAATKMSGASCTLWLCLKAALRGFLESLTSGTFEHASNIINFSSDWVEAMWQATGDLDVWIDALCLSLTNEFREHGRIRDPYETYYEGSASKMANYVHVKWLWMAYPILILFTSLYYLIVTVVAGAREGVSA
;
A
#
# COMPACT_ATOMS: atom_id res chain seq x y z
N MET A 1 22.58 1.44 13.50
CA MET A 1 24.04 1.71 13.51
C MET A 1 24.53 2.09 14.91
N ILE A 2 24.09 3.19 15.51
CA ILE A 2 24.54 3.60 16.87
C ILE A 2 24.28 2.53 17.94
N VAL A 3 23.07 1.95 17.98
CA VAL A 3 22.72 0.92 18.96
C VAL A 3 23.65 -0.31 18.83
N ILE A 4 23.91 -0.77 17.60
CA ILE A 4 24.81 -1.90 17.34
C ILE A 4 26.21 -1.58 17.84
N ALA A 5 26.73 -0.39 17.54
CA ALA A 5 28.05 0.05 17.99
C ALA A 5 28.17 0.11 19.52
N ILE A 6 27.13 0.58 20.22
CA ILE A 6 27.13 0.59 21.69
C ILE A 6 27.10 -0.85 22.24
N THR A 7 26.27 -1.72 21.69
CA THR A 7 26.19 -3.12 22.14
C THR A 7 27.49 -3.90 21.90
N THR A 8 28.19 -3.65 20.78
CA THR A 8 29.47 -4.29 20.50
C THR A 8 30.56 -3.80 21.44
N LEU A 9 30.61 -2.50 21.75
CA LEU A 9 31.56 -1.95 22.74
C LEU A 9 31.34 -2.56 24.13
N ILE A 10 30.09 -2.63 24.59
CA ILE A 10 29.75 -3.27 25.88
C ILE A 10 30.20 -4.73 25.88
N ARG A 11 29.94 -5.48 24.79
CA ARG A 11 30.36 -6.88 24.68
C ARG A 11 31.87 -7.04 24.79
N VAL A 12 32.65 -6.25 24.06
CA VAL A 12 34.12 -6.36 24.07
C VAL A 12 34.66 -6.08 25.47
N ALA A 13 34.14 -5.05 26.14
CA ALA A 13 34.54 -4.72 27.51
C ALA A 13 34.18 -5.81 28.52
N LEU A 14 32.99 -6.42 28.41
CA LEU A 14 32.60 -7.52 29.31
C LEU A 14 33.36 -8.82 29.02
N GLY A 15 33.66 -9.09 27.75
CA GLY A 15 34.45 -10.24 27.33
C GLY A 15 35.82 -10.26 27.99
N SER A 16 36.54 -9.13 28.01
CA SER A 16 37.87 -9.05 28.62
C SER A 16 37.84 -9.24 30.14
N ILE A 17 36.80 -8.73 30.81
CA ILE A 17 36.60 -8.94 32.26
C ILE A 17 36.34 -10.42 32.55
N VAL A 18 35.46 -11.06 31.78
CA VAL A 18 35.11 -12.48 31.97
C VAL A 18 36.31 -13.39 31.66
N GLU A 19 37.09 -13.09 30.62
CA GLU A 19 38.33 -13.81 30.29
C GLU A 19 39.29 -13.80 31.49
N SER A 20 39.55 -12.61 32.04
CA SER A 20 40.41 -12.45 33.22
C SER A 20 39.90 -13.26 34.43
N CYS A 21 38.59 -13.27 34.65
CA CYS A 21 37.96 -14.02 35.73
C CYS A 21 38.03 -15.54 35.54
N ILE A 22 37.92 -16.06 34.31
CA ILE A 22 38.06 -17.49 34.01
C ILE A 22 39.50 -17.94 34.25
N CYS A 23 40.48 -17.13 33.82
CA CYS A 23 41.91 -17.39 34.08
C CYS A 23 42.21 -17.46 35.59
N GLN A 24 41.65 -16.53 36.37
CA GLN A 24 41.75 -16.59 37.84
C GLN A 24 41.06 -17.82 38.43
N GLY A 25 39.92 -18.22 37.86
CA GLY A 25 39.23 -19.46 38.21
C GLY A 25 40.07 -20.72 38.00
N ALA A 26 40.99 -20.73 37.03
CA ALA A 26 41.92 -21.84 36.81
C ALA A 26 42.93 -21.98 37.96
N TRP A 27 43.43 -20.87 38.50
CA TRP A 27 44.35 -20.87 39.64
C TRP A 27 43.67 -21.32 40.93
N ILE A 28 42.42 -20.89 41.14
CA ILE A 28 41.54 -21.36 42.23
C ILE A 28 41.37 -22.88 42.16
N TRP A 29 41.12 -23.44 40.97
CA TRP A 29 40.97 -24.88 40.77
C TRP A 29 42.22 -25.70 41.15
N VAL A 30 43.41 -25.16 40.86
CA VAL A 30 44.70 -25.83 41.14
C VAL A 30 45.16 -25.61 42.60
N SER A 31 44.53 -24.69 43.34
CA SER A 31 44.98 -24.33 44.69
C SER A 31 44.88 -25.53 45.67
N LYS A 32 45.90 -25.69 46.53
CA LYS A 32 45.94 -26.79 47.51
C LYS A 32 44.79 -26.72 48.52
N SER A 33 44.36 -25.52 48.87
CA SER A 33 43.22 -25.26 49.76
C SER A 33 41.91 -25.72 49.14
N HIS A 34 41.70 -25.46 47.85
CA HIS A 34 40.54 -25.91 47.10
C HIS A 34 40.51 -27.43 46.95
N GLN A 35 41.61 -28.04 46.48
CA GLN A 35 41.73 -29.50 46.29
C GLN A 35 41.43 -30.28 47.57
N ARG A 36 41.86 -29.76 48.73
CA ARG A 36 41.58 -30.36 50.04
C ARG A 36 40.10 -30.27 50.44
N ARG A 37 39.40 -29.22 50.00
CA ARG A 37 37.98 -29.00 50.29
C ARG A 37 37.08 -29.82 49.37
N THR A 38 37.40 -29.93 48.09
CA THR A 38 36.57 -30.62 47.09
C THR A 38 36.99 -32.07 46.83
N ASN A 39 38.09 -32.53 47.43
CA ASN A 39 38.66 -33.88 47.27
C ASN A 39 38.90 -34.25 45.79
N ASN A 40 39.20 -33.25 44.96
CA ASN A 40 39.45 -33.39 43.53
C ASN A 40 40.94 -33.22 43.22
N ILE A 41 41.42 -33.95 42.21
CA ILE A 41 42.80 -33.88 41.73
C ILE A 41 42.82 -33.03 40.45
N ALA A 42 43.45 -31.86 40.48
CA ALA A 42 43.58 -31.02 39.28
C ALA A 42 44.67 -31.58 38.34
N ARG A 43 44.37 -31.71 37.04
CA ARG A 43 45.36 -32.11 36.02
C ARG A 43 45.81 -30.89 35.22
N LEU A 44 47.03 -30.91 34.70
CA LEU A 44 47.57 -29.83 33.86
C LEU A 44 46.75 -29.62 32.57
N GLU A 45 46.11 -30.68 32.08
CA GLU A 45 45.18 -30.63 30.95
C GLU A 45 43.97 -29.73 31.22
N ASP A 46 43.49 -29.66 32.47
CA ASP A 46 42.36 -28.82 32.83
C ASP A 46 42.73 -27.33 32.76
N PHE A 47 43.99 -26.98 33.03
CA PHE A 47 44.49 -25.61 32.89
C PHE A 47 44.44 -25.13 31.43
N LYS A 48 44.81 -25.99 30.48
CA LYS A 48 44.67 -25.71 29.05
C LYS A 48 43.20 -25.52 28.67
N LEU A 49 42.31 -26.35 29.21
CA LEU A 49 40.88 -26.24 28.96
C LEU A 49 40.29 -24.90 29.45
N PHE A 50 40.77 -24.35 30.57
CA PHE A 50 40.35 -23.03 31.07
C PHE A 50 40.78 -21.87 30.16
N ASP A 51 42.04 -21.83 29.72
CA ASP A 51 42.52 -20.78 28.78
C ASP A 51 41.75 -20.84 27.46
N GLU A 52 41.55 -22.04 26.92
CA GLU A 52 40.84 -22.26 25.66
C GLU A 52 39.33 -21.95 25.79
N ALA A 53 38.71 -22.23 26.95
CA ALA A 53 37.32 -21.89 27.23
C ALA A 53 37.06 -20.39 27.35
N SER A 54 38.03 -19.62 27.84
CA SER A 54 37.92 -18.17 27.99
C SER A 54 37.79 -17.43 26.65
N ARG A 55 38.26 -18.05 25.56
CA ARG A 55 38.32 -17.47 24.20
C ARG A 55 37.32 -18.05 23.21
N GLY A 56 36.71 -19.21 23.50
CA GLY A 56 35.96 -19.97 22.50
C GLY A 56 34.63 -20.55 22.98
N PHE A 57 33.62 -20.54 22.10
CA PHE A 57 32.29 -21.12 22.35
C PHE A 57 32.35 -22.64 22.63
N LEU A 58 32.97 -23.42 21.74
CA LEU A 58 33.04 -24.87 21.85
C LEU A 58 33.83 -25.31 23.10
N SER A 59 34.92 -24.61 23.38
CA SER A 59 35.77 -24.85 24.55
C SER A 59 35.05 -24.51 25.86
N SER A 60 34.21 -23.47 25.86
CA SER A 60 33.29 -23.17 26.98
C SER A 60 32.25 -24.28 27.21
N VAL A 61 31.70 -24.89 26.15
CA VAL A 61 30.82 -26.08 26.30
C VAL A 61 31.58 -27.26 26.90
N ALA A 62 32.80 -27.52 26.41
CA ALA A 62 33.64 -28.60 26.91
C ALA A 62 34.00 -28.40 28.41
N LEU A 63 34.24 -27.16 28.83
CA LEU A 63 34.49 -26.81 30.23
C LEU A 63 33.28 -27.09 31.13
N LEU A 64 32.07 -26.72 30.68
CA LEU A 64 30.82 -27.00 31.41
C LEU A 64 30.59 -28.50 31.59
N TRP A 65 30.83 -29.28 30.53
CA TRP A 65 30.70 -30.73 30.60
C TRP A 65 31.70 -31.35 31.58
N ARG A 66 32.96 -30.89 31.55
CA ARG A 66 34.04 -31.45 32.38
C ARG A 66 33.89 -31.10 33.86
N LEU A 67 33.46 -29.88 34.20
CA LEU A 67 33.29 -29.42 35.59
C LEU A 67 31.90 -29.71 36.19
N LYS A 68 31.00 -30.36 35.42
CA LYS A 68 29.61 -30.68 35.82
C LYS A 68 28.82 -29.49 36.41
N GLY A 69 29.20 -28.26 36.07
CA GLY A 69 28.50 -27.04 36.54
C GLY A 69 28.75 -26.61 37.98
N MET A 70 29.61 -27.30 38.75
CA MET A 70 29.76 -27.04 40.19
C MET A 70 30.80 -25.96 40.56
N HIS A 71 31.62 -25.52 39.61
CA HIS A 71 32.67 -24.52 39.84
C HIS A 71 32.20 -23.11 39.45
N ALA A 72 32.71 -22.08 40.13
CA ALA A 72 32.40 -20.68 39.81
C ALA A 72 32.71 -20.34 38.34
N SER A 73 33.75 -20.95 37.76
CA SER A 73 34.12 -20.78 36.36
C SER A 73 33.07 -21.24 35.35
N CYS A 74 32.10 -22.08 35.76
CA CYS A 74 30.97 -22.44 34.92
C CYS A 74 30.05 -21.24 34.64
N ILE A 75 29.99 -20.26 35.57
CA ILE A 75 29.26 -19.00 35.36
C ILE A 75 29.93 -18.22 34.22
N GLY A 76 31.26 -18.11 34.22
CA GLY A 76 32.03 -17.48 33.14
C GLY A 76 31.82 -18.17 31.79
N ALA A 77 31.87 -19.51 31.74
CA ALA A 77 31.62 -20.28 30.52
C ALA A 77 30.18 -20.08 30.01
N MET A 78 29.17 -20.04 30.89
CA MET A 78 27.79 -19.75 30.51
C MET A 78 27.64 -18.33 29.93
N ILE A 79 28.31 -17.33 30.52
CA ILE A 79 28.31 -15.96 29.99
C ILE A 79 28.90 -15.91 28.57
N ILE A 80 29.99 -16.63 28.28
CA ILE A 80 30.59 -16.72 26.93
C ILE A 80 29.59 -17.29 25.92
N LEU A 81 28.88 -18.38 26.26
CA LEU A 81 27.88 -19.00 25.38
C LEU A 81 26.70 -18.07 25.10
N VAL A 82 26.15 -17.47 26.15
CA VAL A 82 25.03 -16.52 26.12
C VAL A 82 25.42 -15.27 25.32
N THR A 83 26.66 -14.82 25.42
CA THR A 83 27.18 -13.66 24.66
C THR A 83 27.34 -13.96 23.17
N HIS A 84 27.76 -15.15 22.79
CA HIS A 84 27.80 -15.55 21.37
C HIS A 84 26.40 -15.76 20.79
N GLY A 85 25.45 -16.26 21.59
CA GLY A 85 24.04 -16.37 21.19
C GLY A 85 23.37 -15.02 20.90
N LEU A 86 23.84 -13.91 21.48
CA LEU A 86 23.36 -12.58 21.10
C LEU A 86 23.67 -12.21 19.67
N GLU A 87 24.84 -12.61 19.19
CA GLU A 87 25.30 -12.20 17.88
C GLU A 87 24.41 -12.79 16.79
N THR A 88 23.98 -14.04 16.98
CA THR A 88 23.02 -14.71 16.08
C THR A 88 21.61 -14.14 16.21
N LEU A 89 21.19 -13.71 17.41
CA LEU A 89 19.85 -13.17 17.66
C LEU A 89 19.75 -11.65 17.43
N SER A 90 20.86 -10.95 17.20
CA SER A 90 20.92 -9.49 17.04
C SER A 90 20.04 -8.97 15.90
N GLN A 91 19.84 -9.78 14.86
CA GLN A 91 18.97 -9.47 13.72
C GLN A 91 17.48 -9.36 14.11
N GLN A 92 17.07 -9.94 15.24
CA GLN A 92 15.68 -9.89 15.73
C GLN A 92 15.39 -8.64 16.59
N MET A 93 16.41 -7.86 16.95
CA MET A 93 16.30 -6.71 17.84
C MET A 93 15.61 -5.50 17.18
N PHE A 94 15.76 -5.36 15.86
CA PHE A 94 15.16 -4.27 15.09
C PHE A 94 14.33 -4.83 13.93
N VAL A 95 13.16 -4.24 13.72
CA VAL A 95 12.34 -4.50 12.54
C VAL A 95 12.27 -3.22 11.73
N TYR A 96 12.59 -3.32 10.44
CA TYR A 96 12.34 -2.23 9.50
C TYR A 96 10.87 -2.28 9.11
N VAL A 97 10.12 -1.26 9.51
CA VAL A 97 8.74 -1.06 9.09
C VAL A 97 8.75 0.04 8.05
N GLN A 98 8.20 -0.26 6.87
CA GLN A 98 7.98 0.77 5.86
C GLN A 98 6.68 1.49 6.19
N ALA A 99 6.75 2.80 6.38
CA ALA A 99 5.57 3.62 6.60
C ALA A 99 5.55 4.83 5.65
N PRO A 100 4.36 5.25 5.18
CA PRO A 100 4.21 6.44 4.37
C PRO A 100 4.52 7.67 5.22
N THR A 101 5.28 8.61 4.66
CA THR A 101 5.68 9.85 5.34
C THR A 101 5.36 11.05 4.47
N ILE A 102 4.83 12.10 5.11
CA ILE A 102 4.54 13.38 4.44
C ILE A 102 5.88 14.10 4.22
N TYR A 103 6.17 14.44 2.97
CA TYR A 103 7.42 15.10 2.60
C TYR A 103 7.29 16.62 2.79
N TYR A 104 7.96 17.18 3.81
CA TYR A 104 7.80 18.59 4.22
C TYR A 104 8.69 19.58 3.45
N ASN A 105 9.56 19.11 2.54
CA ASN A 105 10.53 19.99 1.89
C ASN A 105 9.97 20.56 0.58
N GLN A 106 10.19 21.85 0.34
CA GLN A 106 9.72 22.69 -0.77
C GLN A 106 10.11 22.22 -2.19
N ALA A 107 10.90 21.14 -2.32
CA ALA A 107 11.08 20.41 -3.57
C ALA A 107 10.06 19.25 -3.69
N ALA A 108 8.86 19.44 -3.16
CA ALA A 108 7.77 18.49 -3.29
C ALA A 108 7.31 18.50 -4.74
N ARG A 109 7.35 17.33 -5.39
CA ARG A 109 6.49 17.12 -6.55
C ARG A 109 5.07 17.07 -5.98
N PRO A 110 4.18 18.02 -6.34
CA PRO A 110 2.77 17.89 -5.98
C PRO A 110 2.26 16.53 -6.45
N ALA A 111 1.28 15.96 -5.77
CA ALA A 111 0.56 14.82 -6.32
C ALA A 111 0.14 15.18 -7.76
N PRO A 112 0.33 14.30 -8.76
CA PRO A 112 -0.10 14.59 -10.12
C PRO A 112 -1.58 15.01 -10.14
N ALA A 113 -1.94 15.95 -11.01
CA ALA A 113 -3.33 16.39 -11.10
C ALA A 113 -4.21 15.18 -11.46
N PRO A 114 -5.30 14.92 -10.71
CA PRO A 114 -6.22 13.84 -11.04
C PRO A 114 -6.96 14.18 -12.34
N PHE A 115 -7.46 13.15 -13.04
CA PHE A 115 -8.27 13.33 -14.25
C PHE A 115 -9.50 14.21 -13.97
N ARG A 116 -9.55 15.38 -14.60
CA ARG A 116 -10.50 16.47 -14.35
C ARG A 116 -10.69 17.30 -15.61
N SER A 117 -11.89 17.83 -15.77
CA SER A 117 -12.17 18.87 -16.77
C SER A 117 -13.09 19.96 -16.23
N ASP A 118 -12.90 21.17 -16.75
CA ASP A 118 -13.77 22.33 -16.54
C ASP A 118 -14.73 22.52 -17.72
N TYR A 119 -14.26 22.22 -18.94
CA TYR A 119 -15.05 22.26 -20.14
C TYR A 119 -14.73 21.07 -21.04
N TRP A 120 -15.70 20.71 -21.86
CA TRP A 120 -15.57 19.65 -22.84
C TRP A 120 -15.91 20.24 -24.21
N ASP A 121 -15.00 20.08 -25.17
CA ASP A 121 -15.09 20.57 -26.55
C ASP A 121 -14.51 19.55 -27.54
N ASN A 122 -14.67 18.25 -27.23
CA ASN A 122 -14.06 17.16 -28.00
C ASN A 122 -14.85 16.83 -29.28
N VAL A 123 -14.94 17.81 -30.18
CA VAL A 123 -15.57 17.73 -31.49
C VAL A 123 -14.55 17.99 -32.59
N VAL A 124 -14.75 17.30 -33.71
CA VAL A 124 -13.92 17.40 -34.90
C VAL A 124 -14.80 17.81 -36.07
N GLU A 125 -14.39 18.85 -36.77
CA GLU A 125 -15.00 19.29 -38.02
C GLU A 125 -14.76 18.22 -39.10
N ARG A 126 -15.83 17.73 -39.72
CA ARG A 126 -15.74 16.74 -40.81
C ARG A 126 -16.70 17.11 -41.91
N GLY A 127 -16.18 17.41 -43.10
CA GLY A 127 -16.98 17.69 -44.30
C GLY A 127 -16.70 19.06 -44.91
N ILE A 128 -17.52 19.44 -45.90
CA ILE A 128 -17.39 20.71 -46.66
C ILE A 128 -18.38 21.79 -46.14
N GLN A 129 -19.28 21.44 -45.22
CA GLN A 129 -20.34 22.32 -44.70
C GLN A 129 -20.38 22.36 -43.16
N ASP A 130 -19.32 22.83 -42.49
CA ASP A 130 -19.29 23.14 -41.03
C ASP A 130 -19.95 22.07 -40.13
N SER A 131 -19.89 20.80 -40.51
CA SER A 131 -20.53 19.71 -39.78
C SER A 131 -19.60 19.23 -38.68
N TYR A 132 -19.88 19.68 -37.45
CA TYR A 132 -19.20 19.20 -36.26
C TYR A 132 -19.66 17.79 -35.91
N SER A 133 -18.71 16.87 -35.78
CA SER A 133 -18.94 15.51 -35.34
C SER A 133 -18.17 15.22 -34.06
N LEU A 134 -18.69 14.33 -33.22
CA LEU A 134 -17.95 13.87 -32.04
C LEU A 134 -16.59 13.29 -32.45
N ALA A 135 -15.56 13.58 -31.64
CA ALA A 135 -14.27 12.93 -31.79
C ALA A 135 -14.38 11.41 -31.63
N LEU A 136 -13.40 10.68 -32.18
CA LEU A 136 -13.41 9.23 -32.15
C LEU A 136 -13.36 8.69 -30.71
N SER A 137 -12.64 9.35 -29.79
CA SER A 137 -12.57 8.96 -28.38
C SER A 137 -13.94 9.07 -27.69
N THR A 138 -14.70 10.15 -27.95
CA THR A 138 -16.06 10.28 -27.42
C THR A 138 -17.01 9.23 -28.01
N LYS A 139 -16.91 8.95 -29.31
CA LYS A 139 -17.69 7.86 -29.92
C LYS A 139 -17.36 6.53 -29.24
N SER A 140 -16.08 6.21 -29.03
CA SER A 140 -15.68 4.98 -28.33
C SER A 140 -16.18 4.91 -26.89
N ALA A 141 -16.24 6.04 -26.17
CA ALA A 141 -16.79 6.08 -24.82
C ALA A 141 -18.30 5.74 -24.78
N VAL A 142 -19.05 6.17 -25.80
CA VAL A 142 -20.47 5.79 -25.95
C VAL A 142 -20.59 4.28 -26.23
N TYR A 143 -19.76 3.73 -27.12
CA TYR A 143 -19.73 2.29 -27.40
C TYR A 143 -19.39 1.47 -26.14
N SER A 144 -18.33 1.86 -25.40
CA SER A 144 -17.94 1.14 -24.19
C SER A 144 -18.96 1.28 -23.08
N GLY A 145 -19.62 2.43 -22.94
CA GLY A 145 -20.63 2.66 -21.92
C GLY A 145 -21.86 1.75 -22.02
N ILE A 146 -22.19 1.32 -23.24
CA ILE A 146 -23.42 0.56 -23.51
C ILE A 146 -23.14 -0.92 -23.77
N LEU A 147 -22.00 -1.26 -24.36
CA LEU A 147 -21.66 -2.64 -24.76
C LEU A 147 -20.67 -3.31 -23.79
N ALA A 148 -19.95 -2.57 -22.95
CA ALA A 148 -19.00 -3.19 -22.03
C ALA A 148 -19.72 -3.82 -20.84
N ALA A 149 -19.21 -4.98 -20.40
CA ALA A 149 -19.73 -5.67 -19.21
C ALA A 149 -19.51 -4.89 -17.90
N GLN A 150 -18.47 -4.05 -17.83
CA GLN A 150 -18.20 -3.17 -16.70
C GLN A 150 -17.40 -1.93 -17.15
N VAL A 151 -17.78 -0.76 -16.66
CA VAL A 151 -17.02 0.49 -16.82
C VAL A 151 -16.37 0.81 -15.48
N ARG A 152 -15.06 1.09 -15.48
CA ARG A 152 -14.30 1.42 -14.28
C ARG A 152 -13.86 2.88 -14.30
N TYR A 153 -13.71 3.47 -13.13
CA TYR A 153 -13.10 4.80 -13.01
C TYR A 153 -11.63 4.75 -13.44
N PRO A 154 -11.11 5.78 -14.11
CA PRO A 154 -9.70 5.89 -14.42
C PRO A 154 -8.90 6.00 -13.12
N GLU A 155 -7.88 5.16 -12.98
CA GLU A 155 -6.99 5.19 -11.83
C GLU A 155 -6.05 6.40 -11.95
N PRO A 156 -5.97 7.27 -10.93
CA PRO A 156 -5.10 8.43 -11.00
C PRO A 156 -3.64 7.98 -11.04
N GLN A 157 -2.84 8.60 -11.90
CA GLN A 157 -1.40 8.33 -11.95
C GLN A 157 -0.74 8.84 -10.66
N CYS A 158 -0.20 7.91 -9.86
CA CYS A 158 0.54 8.23 -8.65
C CYS A 158 1.93 7.60 -8.72
N ASP A 159 2.94 8.44 -8.97
CA ASP A 159 4.35 8.00 -9.00
C ASP A 159 4.93 7.79 -7.59
N THR A 160 4.14 8.02 -6.54
CA THR A 160 4.56 7.97 -5.14
C THR A 160 3.79 6.90 -4.37
N ALA A 161 4.10 6.72 -3.09
CA ALA A 161 3.58 5.59 -2.31
C ALA A 161 2.09 5.73 -1.97
N ASN A 162 1.66 6.94 -1.60
CA ASN A 162 0.26 7.25 -1.31
C ASN A 162 0.00 8.69 -1.73
N CYS A 163 -0.83 8.88 -2.75
CA CYS A 163 -1.32 10.18 -3.18
C CYS A 163 -2.72 10.40 -2.62
N THR A 164 -2.90 11.54 -1.98
CA THR A 164 -4.21 11.97 -1.46
C THR A 164 -4.55 13.29 -2.09
N TRP A 165 -5.77 13.40 -2.60
CA TRP A 165 -6.27 14.62 -3.20
C TRP A 165 -7.46 15.14 -2.38
N PRO A 166 -7.58 16.46 -2.20
CA PRO A 166 -8.81 17.03 -1.68
C PRO A 166 -9.95 16.82 -2.69
N THR A 167 -11.18 17.06 -2.26
CA THR A 167 -12.34 17.03 -3.16
C THR A 167 -12.16 18.08 -4.25
N VAL A 168 -11.93 17.64 -5.48
CA VAL A 168 -11.81 18.51 -6.65
C VAL A 168 -13.15 18.53 -7.41
N PRO A 169 -13.61 19.70 -7.90
CA PRO A 169 -14.80 19.74 -8.75
C PRO A 169 -14.50 19.04 -10.09
N THR A 170 -15.44 18.49 -10.84
CA THR A 170 -15.15 18.02 -12.21
C THR A 170 -16.45 17.96 -13.01
N LEU A 171 -16.35 18.03 -14.34
CA LEU A 171 -17.46 17.71 -15.22
C LEU A 171 -17.81 16.22 -15.11
N ALA A 172 -19.10 15.92 -15.03
CA ALA A 172 -19.64 14.56 -15.06
C ALA A 172 -21.01 14.55 -15.76
N ILE A 173 -21.41 13.39 -16.26
CA ILE A 173 -22.75 13.13 -16.80
C ILE A 173 -23.51 12.28 -15.79
N CYS A 174 -24.73 12.68 -15.51
CA CYS A 174 -25.68 11.91 -14.72
C CYS A 174 -26.88 11.56 -15.61
N GLY A 175 -27.41 10.36 -15.42
CA GLY A 175 -28.60 9.87 -16.10
C GLY A 175 -29.60 9.38 -15.08
N GLN A 176 -30.88 9.49 -15.42
CA GLN A 176 -31.95 8.94 -14.62
C GLN A 176 -33.06 8.42 -15.54
N CYS A 177 -33.62 7.27 -15.19
CA CYS A 177 -34.76 6.70 -15.88
C CYS A 177 -36.05 7.35 -15.38
N ILE A 178 -36.75 8.07 -16.27
CA ILE A 178 -38.08 8.62 -15.98
C ILE A 178 -39.12 7.79 -16.74
N THR A 179 -40.12 7.29 -16.02
CA THR A 179 -41.23 6.55 -16.64
C THR A 179 -42.14 7.52 -17.39
N THR A 180 -42.21 7.39 -18.71
CA THR A 180 -43.17 8.13 -19.56
C THR A 180 -44.13 7.16 -20.24
N GLN A 181 -45.38 7.58 -20.44
CA GLN A 181 -46.35 6.76 -21.16
C GLN A 181 -46.18 6.96 -22.66
N VAL A 182 -45.64 5.95 -23.35
CA VAL A 182 -45.52 5.99 -24.80
C VAL A 182 -46.74 5.36 -25.46
N LYS A 183 -47.34 6.09 -26.41
CA LYS A 183 -48.38 5.55 -27.29
C LYS A 183 -47.73 4.60 -28.29
N VAL A 184 -47.81 3.31 -28.03
CA VAL A 184 -47.44 2.28 -29.01
C VAL A 184 -48.59 2.12 -29.99
N ASN A 185 -48.39 2.51 -31.25
CA ASN A 185 -49.36 2.25 -32.31
C ASN A 185 -48.98 0.93 -33.00
N CYS A 186 -49.50 -0.20 -32.52
CA CYS A 186 -49.33 -1.48 -33.19
C CYS A 186 -50.26 -1.53 -34.41
N SER A 187 -49.73 -1.60 -35.63
CA SER A 187 -50.57 -1.91 -36.79
C SER A 187 -51.00 -3.38 -36.69
N SER A 188 -52.29 -3.58 -36.50
CA SER A 188 -52.88 -4.91 -36.35
C SER A 188 -52.96 -5.62 -37.71
N GLN A 189 -51.90 -6.35 -38.05
CA GLN A 189 -52.01 -7.57 -38.88
C GLN A 189 -51.26 -8.74 -38.22
N ALA A 190 -51.42 -8.89 -36.90
CA ALA A 190 -51.34 -10.18 -36.19
C ALA A 190 -51.85 -9.98 -34.76
N ASN A 191 -52.77 -10.83 -34.32
CA ASN A 191 -53.31 -10.83 -32.96
C ASN A 191 -52.26 -11.28 -31.94
N SER A 192 -51.58 -10.32 -31.31
CA SER A 192 -50.96 -10.50 -29.99
C SER A 192 -50.64 -9.14 -29.38
N TYR A 193 -51.20 -8.90 -28.19
CA TYR A 193 -50.91 -7.72 -27.37
C TYR A 193 -49.41 -7.67 -27.04
N VAL A 194 -48.69 -6.69 -27.61
CA VAL A 194 -47.34 -6.34 -27.15
C VAL A 194 -47.46 -5.08 -26.30
N GLN A 195 -47.40 -5.26 -24.98
CA GLN A 195 -47.31 -4.17 -24.02
C GLN A 195 -45.87 -3.62 -24.04
N GLY A 196 -45.50 -2.93 -25.13
CA GLY A 196 -44.18 -2.37 -25.30
C GLY A 196 -43.99 -1.13 -24.42
N ARG A 197 -43.11 -1.21 -23.41
CA ARG A 197 -42.55 0.00 -22.81
C ARG A 197 -41.52 0.55 -23.80
N ALA A 198 -41.84 1.63 -24.50
CA ALA A 198 -40.84 2.35 -25.25
C ALA A 198 -40.11 3.29 -24.28
N TYR A 199 -38.82 3.06 -24.09
CA TYR A 199 -37.96 3.98 -23.37
C TYR A 199 -37.45 5.01 -24.38
N LEU A 200 -38.13 6.15 -24.45
CA LEU A 200 -37.49 7.35 -25.01
C LEU A 200 -36.44 7.76 -23.99
N SER A 201 -35.18 7.44 -24.27
CA SER A 201 -34.04 8.07 -23.62
C SER A 201 -34.07 9.55 -24.00
N ALA A 202 -34.90 10.31 -23.30
CA ALA A 202 -34.84 11.75 -23.32
C ALA A 202 -33.56 12.11 -22.58
N PHE A 203 -32.47 12.26 -23.35
CA PHE A 203 -31.39 13.16 -22.95
C PHE A 203 -31.97 14.58 -22.90
N GLU A 204 -32.88 14.86 -21.96
CA GLU A 204 -33.08 16.21 -21.44
C GLU A 204 -31.81 16.55 -20.67
N ILE A 205 -30.86 17.14 -21.40
CA ILE A 205 -29.56 17.50 -20.86
C ILE A 205 -29.74 18.66 -19.87
N LEU A 206 -29.74 18.30 -18.59
CA LEU A 206 -29.02 18.97 -17.50
C LEU A 206 -29.17 20.49 -17.49
N THR A 207 -30.18 20.96 -16.76
CA THR A 207 -30.12 22.24 -16.04
C THR A 207 -30.46 22.04 -14.57
N ILE A 208 -29.63 21.26 -13.86
CA ILE A 208 -29.43 21.51 -12.43
C ILE A 208 -27.94 21.71 -12.22
N ILE A 209 -27.46 22.87 -12.69
CA ILE A 209 -26.40 23.53 -11.95
C ILE A 209 -27.12 23.98 -10.68
N GLN A 210 -26.89 23.33 -9.53
CA GLN A 210 -27.07 24.05 -8.28
C GLN A 210 -26.12 25.26 -8.36
N ARG A 211 -26.68 26.41 -8.73
CA ARG A 211 -25.99 27.68 -8.79
C ARG A 211 -25.84 28.18 -7.36
N GLU A 212 -24.76 27.78 -6.69
CA GLU A 212 -24.13 28.64 -5.71
C GLU A 212 -22.84 29.20 -6.33
N ALA A 213 -23.04 30.19 -7.19
CA ALA A 213 -22.11 31.23 -7.66
C ALA A 213 -22.33 31.46 -9.16
N ALA A 214 -22.83 32.65 -9.50
CA ALA A 214 -23.00 33.10 -10.87
C ALA A 214 -21.65 33.20 -11.57
N THR A 215 -21.26 32.20 -12.36
CA THR A 215 -20.21 32.36 -13.36
C THR A 215 -20.82 33.03 -14.60
N LYS A 216 -20.39 34.26 -14.87
CA LYS A 216 -20.67 34.96 -16.14
C LYS A 216 -20.04 34.14 -17.27
N MET A 217 -20.85 33.45 -18.05
CA MET A 217 -20.42 32.80 -19.29
C MET A 217 -20.65 33.78 -20.45
N SER A 218 -19.66 33.97 -21.33
CA SER A 218 -19.82 34.83 -22.51
C SER A 218 -20.76 34.17 -23.53
N GLY A 219 -21.45 34.97 -24.36
CA GLY A 219 -22.43 34.46 -25.32
C GLY A 219 -21.89 33.40 -26.28
N ALA A 220 -20.60 33.47 -26.67
CA ALA A 220 -19.97 32.50 -27.57
C ALA A 220 -19.81 31.11 -26.94
N SER A 221 -19.54 31.03 -25.63
CA SER A 221 -19.40 29.76 -24.91
C SER A 221 -20.74 29.03 -24.76
N CYS A 222 -21.85 29.77 -24.70
CA CYS A 222 -23.20 29.20 -24.62
C CYS A 222 -23.59 28.52 -25.96
N THR A 223 -23.24 29.13 -27.09
CA THR A 223 -23.52 28.59 -28.43
C THR A 223 -22.74 27.30 -28.70
N LEU A 224 -21.45 27.27 -28.36
CA LEU A 224 -20.61 26.07 -28.50
C LEU A 224 -21.16 24.89 -27.69
N TRP A 225 -21.61 25.15 -26.46
CA TRP A 225 -22.22 24.13 -25.60
C TRP A 225 -23.51 23.55 -26.20
N LEU A 226 -24.35 24.39 -26.80
CA LEU A 226 -25.59 23.94 -27.46
C LEU A 226 -25.31 23.07 -28.70
N CYS A 227 -24.34 23.46 -29.53
CA CYS A 227 -23.94 22.66 -30.70
C CYS A 227 -23.37 21.29 -30.29
N LEU A 228 -22.55 21.28 -29.24
CA LEU A 228 -21.95 20.08 -28.69
C LEU A 228 -23.00 19.09 -28.14
N LYS A 229 -24.01 19.61 -27.42
CA LYS A 229 -25.18 18.84 -26.99
C LYS A 229 -25.92 18.24 -28.19
N ALA A 230 -26.14 19.03 -29.24
CA ALA A 230 -26.85 18.58 -30.44
C ALA A 230 -26.07 17.47 -31.17
N ALA A 231 -24.75 17.57 -31.26
CA ALA A 231 -23.90 16.55 -31.88
C ALA A 231 -23.91 15.23 -31.08
N LEU A 232 -23.83 15.30 -29.75
CA LEU A 232 -23.93 14.12 -28.89
C LEU A 232 -25.31 13.44 -29.02
N ARG A 233 -26.37 14.25 -28.97
CA ARG A 233 -27.74 13.79 -29.14
C ARG A 233 -27.96 13.13 -30.49
N GLY A 234 -27.57 13.79 -31.58
CA GLY A 234 -27.74 13.23 -32.94
C GLY A 234 -26.98 11.92 -33.13
N PHE A 235 -25.81 11.77 -32.50
CA PHE A 235 -25.08 10.50 -32.51
C PHE A 235 -25.85 9.41 -31.75
N LEU A 236 -26.34 9.69 -30.54
CA LEU A 236 -27.11 8.74 -29.73
C LEU A 236 -28.45 8.36 -30.40
N GLU A 237 -29.15 9.31 -31.01
CA GLU A 237 -30.38 9.05 -31.78
C GLU A 237 -30.12 8.09 -32.95
N SER A 238 -28.99 8.24 -33.65
CA SER A 238 -28.60 7.32 -34.72
C SER A 238 -28.33 5.89 -34.23
N LEU A 239 -27.75 5.73 -33.04
CA LEU A 239 -27.45 4.41 -32.47
C LEU A 239 -28.67 3.72 -31.88
N THR A 240 -29.57 4.49 -31.26
CA THR A 240 -30.78 4.00 -30.59
C THR A 240 -31.95 3.77 -31.56
N SER A 241 -31.83 4.22 -32.81
CA SER A 241 -32.81 3.97 -33.86
C SER A 241 -32.65 2.56 -34.43
N GLY A 242 -33.66 1.72 -34.25
CA GLY A 242 -33.71 0.42 -34.89
C GLY A 242 -35.01 -0.33 -34.63
N THR A 243 -35.09 -1.56 -35.13
CA THR A 243 -36.26 -2.43 -35.04
C THR A 243 -35.87 -3.80 -34.48
N PHE A 244 -36.84 -4.48 -33.90
CA PHE A 244 -36.71 -5.89 -33.55
C PHE A 244 -37.90 -6.64 -34.15
N GLU A 245 -37.65 -7.82 -34.69
CA GLU A 245 -38.66 -8.71 -35.22
C GLU A 245 -38.75 -9.95 -34.35
N HIS A 246 -39.98 -10.39 -34.03
CA HIS A 246 -40.22 -11.55 -33.20
C HIS A 246 -40.90 -12.65 -34.03
N ALA A 247 -40.16 -13.70 -34.38
CA ALA A 247 -40.66 -14.82 -35.18
C ALA A 247 -40.40 -16.15 -34.47
N SER A 248 -41.47 -16.86 -34.07
CA SER A 248 -41.43 -18.25 -33.60
C SER A 248 -40.30 -18.58 -32.61
N ASN A 249 -40.19 -17.77 -31.54
CA ASN A 249 -39.19 -17.84 -30.44
C ASN A 249 -37.78 -17.33 -30.72
N ILE A 250 -37.51 -16.80 -31.92
CA ILE A 250 -36.26 -16.12 -32.24
C ILE A 250 -36.55 -14.62 -32.33
N ILE A 251 -35.77 -13.82 -31.58
CA ILE A 251 -35.79 -12.36 -31.66
C ILE A 251 -34.62 -11.95 -32.54
N ASN A 252 -34.92 -11.25 -33.64
CA ASN A 252 -33.90 -10.71 -34.53
C ASN A 252 -33.82 -9.20 -34.33
N PHE A 253 -32.62 -8.69 -34.07
CA PHE A 253 -32.38 -7.26 -33.83
C PHE A 253 -31.78 -6.62 -35.09
N SER A 254 -32.18 -5.40 -35.40
CA SER A 254 -31.61 -4.64 -36.53
C SER A 254 -30.16 -4.24 -36.31
N SER A 255 -29.73 -4.15 -35.04
CA SER A 255 -28.37 -3.79 -34.66
C SER A 255 -28.03 -4.29 -33.26
N ASP A 256 -26.74 -4.48 -32.99
CA ASP A 256 -26.18 -4.83 -31.67
C ASP A 256 -26.60 -3.81 -30.59
N TRP A 257 -26.86 -2.56 -30.99
CA TRP A 257 -27.36 -1.51 -30.13
C TRP A 257 -28.77 -1.76 -29.63
N VAL A 258 -29.67 -2.18 -30.53
CA VAL A 258 -31.05 -2.55 -30.16
C VAL A 258 -31.06 -3.80 -29.30
N GLU A 259 -30.17 -4.76 -29.59
CA GLU A 259 -29.98 -5.95 -28.75
C GLU A 259 -29.49 -5.58 -27.34
N ALA A 260 -28.46 -4.75 -27.22
CA ALA A 260 -27.94 -4.30 -25.93
C ALA A 260 -28.98 -3.55 -25.11
N MET A 261 -29.75 -2.66 -25.75
CA MET A 261 -30.88 -1.98 -25.11
C MET A 261 -31.96 -2.95 -24.66
N TRP A 262 -32.29 -3.96 -25.48
CA TRP A 262 -33.26 -4.99 -25.14
C TRP A 262 -32.81 -5.81 -23.92
N GLN A 263 -31.54 -6.23 -23.90
CA GLN A 263 -30.95 -6.96 -22.77
C GLN A 263 -30.92 -6.08 -21.49
N ALA A 264 -30.64 -4.79 -21.64
CA ALA A 264 -30.62 -3.83 -20.53
C ALA A 264 -32.01 -3.52 -19.93
N THR A 265 -33.12 -3.91 -20.58
CA THR A 265 -34.47 -3.67 -20.03
C THR A 265 -34.72 -4.34 -18.68
N GLY A 266 -33.92 -5.35 -18.31
CA GLY A 266 -33.99 -5.99 -16.99
C GLY A 266 -33.51 -5.10 -15.84
N ASP A 267 -32.52 -4.25 -16.08
CA ASP A 267 -31.97 -3.31 -15.09
C ASP A 267 -31.40 -2.07 -15.81
N LEU A 268 -32.32 -1.16 -16.15
CA LEU A 268 -32.01 0.01 -16.96
C LEU A 268 -31.15 1.02 -16.19
N ASP A 269 -31.27 1.07 -14.86
CA ASP A 269 -30.52 2.01 -14.02
C ASP A 269 -29.03 1.69 -14.06
N VAL A 270 -28.63 0.42 -13.90
CA VAL A 270 -27.22 -0.01 -14.01
C VAL A 270 -26.65 0.27 -15.40
N TRP A 271 -27.45 0.07 -16.44
CA TRP A 271 -27.02 0.32 -17.83
C TRP A 271 -26.83 1.80 -18.12
N ILE A 272 -27.75 2.67 -17.65
CA ILE A 272 -27.61 4.12 -17.77
C ILE A 272 -26.43 4.63 -16.93
N ASP A 273 -26.20 4.08 -15.74
CA ASP A 273 -25.06 4.44 -14.91
C ASP A 273 -23.73 4.09 -15.58
N ALA A 274 -23.62 2.93 -16.23
CA ALA A 274 -22.44 2.53 -17.00
C ALA A 274 -22.16 3.49 -18.17
N LEU A 275 -23.19 3.90 -18.90
CA LEU A 275 -23.09 4.89 -19.97
C LEU A 275 -22.63 6.25 -19.44
N CYS A 276 -23.25 6.73 -18.35
CA CYS A 276 -22.93 7.99 -17.71
C CYS A 276 -21.50 7.99 -17.17
N LEU A 277 -21.07 6.88 -16.58
CA LEU A 277 -19.71 6.69 -16.09
C LEU A 277 -18.69 6.71 -17.23
N SER A 278 -18.94 6.02 -18.33
CA SER A 278 -18.03 6.00 -19.48
C SER A 278 -17.85 7.38 -20.10
N LEU A 279 -18.95 8.11 -20.28
CA LEU A 279 -18.90 9.48 -20.77
C LEU A 279 -18.26 10.45 -19.76
N THR A 280 -18.46 10.23 -18.47
CA THR A 280 -17.78 10.99 -17.41
C THR A 280 -16.27 10.74 -17.45
N ASN A 281 -15.83 9.51 -17.68
CA ASN A 281 -14.41 9.19 -17.85
C ASN A 281 -13.81 9.88 -19.07
N GLU A 282 -14.53 9.87 -20.20
CA GLU A 282 -14.15 10.64 -21.40
C GLU A 282 -13.94 12.12 -21.02
N PHE A 283 -14.94 12.72 -20.38
CA PHE A 283 -14.88 14.13 -20.00
C PHE A 283 -13.69 14.42 -19.10
N ARG A 284 -13.30 13.50 -18.21
CA ARG A 284 -12.17 13.66 -17.30
C ARG A 284 -10.81 13.44 -17.97
N GLU A 285 -10.74 12.63 -19.02
CA GLU A 285 -9.51 12.30 -19.74
C GLU A 285 -9.20 13.26 -20.90
N HIS A 286 -10.19 13.59 -21.73
CA HIS A 286 -10.00 14.46 -22.91
C HIS A 286 -10.71 15.81 -22.82
N GLY A 287 -11.33 16.12 -21.67
CA GLY A 287 -11.79 17.47 -21.40
C GLY A 287 -10.61 18.43 -21.16
N ARG A 288 -10.92 19.73 -21.13
CA ARG A 288 -9.94 20.80 -20.98
C ARG A 288 -10.15 21.58 -19.69
N ILE A 289 -9.05 22.15 -19.20
CA ILE A 289 -8.99 22.96 -17.97
C ILE A 289 -8.76 24.40 -18.40
N ARG A 290 -9.46 25.36 -17.78
CA ARG A 290 -9.39 26.78 -18.19
C ARG A 290 -7.98 27.36 -17.98
N ASP A 291 -7.36 27.04 -16.85
CA ASP A 291 -6.02 27.50 -16.47
C ASP A 291 -5.15 26.32 -16.01
N PRO A 292 -4.33 25.74 -16.90
CA PRO A 292 -3.48 24.59 -16.57
C PRO A 292 -2.45 24.87 -15.46
N TYR A 293 -2.12 26.15 -15.23
CA TYR A 293 -1.02 26.57 -14.35
C TYR A 293 -1.47 27.10 -12.97
N GLU A 294 -2.75 27.44 -12.78
CA GLU A 294 -3.28 27.89 -11.46
C GLU A 294 -3.78 26.73 -10.58
N THR A 295 -3.70 25.50 -11.07
CA THR A 295 -4.26 24.33 -10.39
C THR A 295 -3.27 23.69 -9.40
N TYR A 296 -2.77 24.48 -8.45
CA TYR A 296 -2.05 23.93 -7.29
C TYR A 296 -3.07 23.35 -6.31
N TYR A 297 -3.51 22.12 -6.57
CA TYR A 297 -4.30 21.39 -5.59
C TYR A 297 -3.38 21.01 -4.43
N GLU A 298 -3.82 21.24 -3.19
CA GLU A 298 -3.16 20.79 -1.97
C GLU A 298 -3.25 19.25 -1.82
N GLY A 299 -2.87 18.52 -2.86
CA GLY A 299 -2.72 17.07 -2.82
C GLY A 299 -1.43 16.70 -2.14
N SER A 300 -1.47 15.81 -1.16
CA SER A 300 -0.28 15.33 -0.47
C SER A 300 0.17 13.99 -1.06
N ALA A 301 1.44 13.93 -1.45
CA ALA A 301 2.11 12.73 -1.92
C ALA A 301 3.07 12.24 -0.84
N SER A 302 2.94 10.98 -0.44
CA SER A 302 3.81 10.38 0.57
C SER A 302 4.91 9.53 -0.08
N LYS A 303 6.07 9.48 0.57
CA LYS A 303 7.16 8.56 0.21
C LYS A 303 7.28 7.48 1.26
N MET A 304 7.54 6.24 0.82
CA MET A 304 7.92 5.17 1.74
C MET A 304 9.26 5.52 2.39
N ALA A 305 9.25 5.60 3.73
CA ALA A 305 10.46 5.70 4.53
C ALA A 305 10.61 4.45 5.40
N ASN A 306 11.85 4.05 5.63
CA ASN A 306 12.16 2.92 6.51
C ASN A 306 12.28 3.43 7.95
N TYR A 307 11.36 3.01 8.81
CA TYR A 307 11.44 3.25 10.25
C TYR A 307 12.03 2.05 10.97
N VAL A 308 12.86 2.32 11.97
CA VAL A 308 13.44 1.29 12.83
C VAL A 308 12.56 1.14 14.06
N HIS A 309 11.79 0.05 14.13
CA HIS A 309 11.09 -0.33 15.35
C HIS A 309 12.01 -1.19 16.21
N VAL A 310 12.40 -0.65 17.38
CA VAL A 310 13.20 -1.37 18.37
C VAL A 310 12.28 -2.20 19.26
N LYS A 311 12.53 -3.51 19.34
CA LYS A 311 11.81 -4.40 20.26
C LYS A 311 12.50 -4.40 21.62
N TRP A 312 12.03 -3.57 22.54
CA TRP A 312 12.62 -3.39 23.89
C TRP A 312 12.76 -4.67 24.71
N LEU A 313 11.90 -5.68 24.49
CA LEU A 313 12.01 -6.98 25.16
C LEU A 313 13.39 -7.64 24.94
N TRP A 314 13.96 -7.48 23.74
CA TRP A 314 15.28 -8.02 23.40
C TRP A 314 16.43 -7.21 24.01
N MET A 315 16.18 -5.98 24.46
CA MET A 315 17.17 -5.17 25.18
C MET A 315 17.32 -5.55 26.66
N ALA A 316 16.41 -6.35 27.23
CA ALA A 316 16.59 -6.87 28.60
C ALA A 316 17.82 -7.78 28.71
N TYR A 317 18.17 -8.48 27.64
CA TYR A 317 19.24 -9.46 27.63
C TYR A 317 20.67 -8.88 27.83
N PRO A 318 21.14 -7.84 27.10
CA PRO A 318 22.44 -7.23 27.37
C PRO A 318 22.53 -6.63 28.79
N ILE A 319 21.41 -6.13 29.32
CA ILE A 319 21.32 -5.66 30.71
C ILE A 319 21.53 -6.83 31.68
N LEU A 320 20.90 -7.98 31.44
CA LEU A 320 21.08 -9.18 32.27
C LEU A 320 22.52 -9.69 32.23
N ILE A 321 23.20 -9.72 31.07
CA ILE A 321 24.62 -10.10 31.00
C ILE A 321 25.50 -9.13 31.79
N LEU A 322 25.22 -7.83 31.74
CA LEU A 322 25.94 -6.83 32.53
C LEU A 322 25.87 -7.16 34.02
N PHE A 323 24.67 -7.45 34.53
CA PHE A 323 24.51 -7.79 35.95
C PHE A 323 25.15 -9.14 36.31
N THR A 324 25.02 -10.17 35.46
CA THR A 324 25.61 -11.49 35.75
C THR A 324 27.14 -11.48 35.67
N SER A 325 27.74 -10.69 34.77
CA SER A 325 29.19 -10.51 34.68
C SER A 325 29.76 -9.73 35.87
N LEU A 326 29.10 -8.67 36.32
CA LEU A 326 29.46 -7.95 37.55
C LEU A 326 29.36 -8.86 38.78
N TYR A 327 28.29 -9.66 38.87
CA TYR A 327 28.16 -10.65 39.92
C TYR A 327 29.30 -11.68 39.89
N TYR A 328 29.64 -12.20 38.70
CA TYR A 328 30.73 -13.16 38.54
C TYR A 328 32.08 -12.57 38.97
N LEU A 329 32.36 -11.31 38.61
CA LEU A 329 33.55 -10.57 39.06
C LEU A 329 33.64 -10.48 40.59
N ILE A 330 32.53 -10.16 41.26
CA ILE A 330 32.52 -10.07 42.74
C ILE A 330 32.80 -11.45 43.36
N VAL A 331 32.18 -12.51 42.83
CA VAL A 331 32.38 -13.88 43.30
C VAL A 331 33.84 -14.32 43.13
N THR A 332 34.47 -14.02 41.99
CA THR A 332 35.86 -14.40 41.73
C THR A 332 36.84 -13.66 42.62
N VAL A 333 36.62 -12.37 42.88
CA VAL A 333 37.43 -11.57 43.82
C VAL A 333 37.32 -12.14 45.25
N VAL A 334 36.11 -12.44 45.73
CA VAL A 334 35.91 -12.99 47.08
C VAL A 334 36.50 -14.40 47.20
N ALA A 335 36.35 -15.24 46.17
CA ALA A 335 36.93 -16.58 46.15
C ALA A 335 38.46 -16.55 46.14
N GLY A 336 39.07 -15.69 45.31
CA GLY A 336 40.52 -15.49 45.27
C GLY A 336 41.09 -15.04 46.62
N ALA A 337 40.42 -14.07 47.26
CA ALA A 337 40.81 -13.59 48.60
C ALA A 337 40.74 -14.68 49.67
N ARG A 338 39.73 -15.56 49.63
CA ARG A 338 39.58 -16.68 50.59
C ARG A 338 40.63 -17.76 50.42
N GLU A 339 41.13 -17.98 49.22
CA GLU A 339 42.08 -19.04 48.90
C GLU A 339 43.54 -18.59 49.00
N GLY A 340 43.79 -17.30 49.28
CA GLY A 340 45.15 -16.75 49.39
C GLY A 340 45.88 -16.68 48.06
N VAL A 341 45.14 -16.73 46.95
CA VAL A 341 45.67 -16.58 45.59
C VAL A 341 45.65 -15.08 45.29
N SER A 342 46.71 -14.37 45.68
CA SER A 342 46.91 -12.98 45.26
C SER A 342 47.30 -12.97 43.79
N ALA A 343 46.57 -12.19 43.00
CA ALA A 343 46.78 -12.00 41.56
C ALA A 343 48.19 -11.53 41.20
#